data_AF-A0A238D106-F1
#
_entry.id   AF-A0A238D106-F1
#
_cell.length_a   1.000
_cell.length_b   1.000
_cell.length_c   1.000
_cell.angle_alpha   90.00
_cell.angle_beta   90.00
_cell.angle_gamma   90.00
#
_symmetry.space_group_name_H-M   'P 1'
#
loop_
_entity.id
_entity.type
_entity.pdbx_description
1 polymer ?
#
loop_
_entity_poly.entity_id
_entity_poly.type
_entity_poly.pdbx_seq_one_letter_code
_entity_poly.pdbx_strand_id
1 'polypeptide(L)'
;MAAVDTTAANTAFAKVARVGLGNVELADVRAAALMVWYGQEDPTFDAVRGPHLDEAVALVERLSYYNVVPLARKKALKRLVQKLRTVVRPADKGTSFERNFQKYIAELQPLQSRDFEATMRS
;
A
#
# COMPACT_ATOMS: atom_id res chain seq x y z
N MET A 1 -5.82 11.86 17.70
CA MET A 1 -4.91 11.33 16.66
C MET A 1 -4.53 9.89 16.97
N ALA A 2 -5.26 8.91 16.42
CA ALA A 2 -4.70 7.57 16.30
C ALA A 2 -3.62 7.64 15.22
N ALA A 3 -2.36 7.75 15.63
CA ALA A 3 -1.25 7.80 14.69
C ALA A 3 -1.26 6.53 13.82
N VAL A 4 -1.16 6.70 12.51
CA VAL A 4 -1.00 5.55 11.62
C VAL A 4 0.33 4.87 11.93
N ASP A 5 0.29 3.56 12.18
CA ASP A 5 1.47 2.79 12.50
C ASP A 5 2.32 2.53 11.23
N THR A 6 3.29 3.42 10.99
CA THR A 6 4.26 3.29 9.88
C THR A 6 5.08 2.00 9.99
N THR A 7 5.38 1.53 11.20
CA THR A 7 6.15 0.30 11.42
C THR A 7 5.35 -0.90 10.93
N ALA A 8 4.08 -1.02 11.31
CA ALA A 8 3.20 -2.08 10.85
C ALA A 8 3.04 -2.07 9.32
N ALA A 9 2.89 -0.89 8.71
CA ALA A 9 2.81 -0.77 7.25
C ALA A 9 4.11 -1.21 6.55
N ASN A 10 5.27 -0.82 7.06
CA ASN A 10 6.56 -1.27 6.52
C ASN A 10 6.76 -2.78 6.68
N THR A 11 6.33 -3.37 7.79
CA THR A 11 6.28 -4.84 7.97
C THR A 11 5.35 -5.49 6.94
N ALA A 12 4.18 -4.91 6.68
CA ALA A 12 3.26 -5.40 5.67
C ALA A 12 3.87 -5.37 4.25
N PHE A 13 4.51 -4.26 3.85
CA PHE A 13 5.19 -4.19 2.55
C PHE A 13 6.33 -5.21 2.45
N ALA A 14 7.10 -5.39 3.53
CA ALA A 14 8.15 -6.41 3.60
C ALA A 14 7.59 -7.83 3.43
N LYS A 15 6.42 -8.11 4.02
CA LYS A 15 5.75 -9.40 3.91
C LYS A 15 5.24 -9.63 2.49
N VAL A 16 4.54 -8.67 1.89
CA VAL A 16 4.09 -8.74 0.49
C VAL A 16 5.27 -8.97 -0.45
N ALA A 17 6.37 -8.22 -0.27
CA ALA A 17 7.56 -8.40 -1.10
C ALA A 17 8.19 -9.79 -0.99
N ARG A 18 8.10 -10.41 0.19
CA ARG A 18 8.69 -11.72 0.47
C ARG A 18 7.85 -12.88 -0.03
N VAL A 19 6.53 -12.85 0.20
CA VAL A 19 5.64 -14.00 -0.03
C VAL A 19 4.51 -13.75 -1.01
N GLY A 20 4.36 -12.53 -1.53
CA GLY A 20 3.31 -12.15 -2.47
C GLY A 20 1.99 -11.79 -1.79
N LEU A 21 1.19 -10.95 -2.46
CA LEU A 21 -0.07 -10.41 -1.97
C LEU A 21 -1.14 -11.48 -1.72
N GLY A 22 -1.06 -12.61 -2.43
CA GLY A 22 -1.98 -13.74 -2.25
C GLY A 22 -1.77 -14.52 -0.94
N ASN A 23 -0.63 -14.32 -0.26
CA ASN A 23 -0.22 -15.08 0.92
C ASN A 23 -0.10 -14.21 2.19
N VAL A 24 -0.50 -12.94 2.13
CA VAL A 24 -0.55 -12.06 3.31
C VAL A 24 -1.95 -12.02 3.92
N GLU A 25 -2.05 -11.54 5.16
CA GLU A 25 -3.32 -11.42 5.84
C GLU A 25 -3.98 -10.07 5.55
N LEU A 26 -5.30 -9.99 5.72
CA LEU A 26 -6.05 -8.74 5.56
C LEU A 26 -5.49 -7.63 6.48
N ALA A 27 -5.02 -7.97 7.68
CA ALA A 27 -4.44 -7.01 8.62
C ALA A 27 -3.22 -6.30 8.03
N ASP A 28 -2.35 -7.04 7.32
CA ASP A 28 -1.18 -6.47 6.65
C ASP A 28 -1.60 -5.49 5.54
N VAL A 29 -2.56 -5.91 4.70
CA VAL A 29 -3.07 -5.07 3.60
C VAL A 29 -3.77 -3.81 4.13
N ARG A 30 -4.51 -3.95 5.24
CA ARG A 30 -5.15 -2.84 5.93
C ARG A 30 -4.13 -1.87 6.50
N ALA A 31 -3.07 -2.35 7.17
CA ALA A 31 -2.01 -1.49 7.69
C ALA A 31 -1.33 -0.68 6.57
N ALA A 32 -1.01 -1.35 5.45
CA ALA A 32 -0.47 -0.70 4.26
C ALA A 32 -1.44 0.37 3.69
N ALA A 33 -2.73 0.05 3.59
CA ALA A 33 -3.75 0.97 3.08
C ALA A 33 -3.93 2.20 3.97
N LEU A 34 -4.03 2.02 5.29
CA LEU A 34 -4.13 3.12 6.24
C LEU A 34 -2.94 4.05 6.16
N MET A 35 -1.73 3.51 6.03
CA MET A 35 -0.54 4.34 5.85
C MET A 35 -0.57 5.07 4.50
N VAL A 36 -0.86 4.39 3.39
CA VAL A 36 -0.93 5.05 2.08
C VAL A 36 -1.98 6.16 2.05
N TRP A 37 -3.13 5.98 2.68
CA TRP A 37 -4.23 6.95 2.64
C TRP A 37 -4.11 8.08 3.66
N TYR A 38 -3.68 7.77 4.88
CA TYR A 38 -3.75 8.69 6.02
C TYR A 38 -2.40 8.97 6.70
N GLY A 39 -1.35 8.21 6.36
CA GLY A 39 -0.01 8.46 6.86
C GLY A 39 0.52 9.83 6.45
N GLN A 40 1.46 10.36 7.22
CA GLN A 40 2.23 11.56 6.87
C GLN A 40 3.59 11.19 6.27
N GLU A 41 4.13 10.05 6.66
CA GLU A 41 5.40 9.53 6.19
C GLU A 41 5.22 8.69 4.92
N ASP A 42 6.29 8.57 4.14
CA ASP A 42 6.35 7.69 2.97
C ASP A 42 6.78 6.27 3.41
N PRO A 43 6.27 5.21 2.76
CA PRO A 43 6.74 3.86 3.02
C PRO A 43 8.24 3.70 2.72
N THR A 44 8.94 3.03 3.62
CA THR A 44 10.37 2.77 3.48
C THR A 44 10.58 1.42 2.79
N PHE A 45 11.15 1.45 1.59
CA PHE A 45 11.42 0.25 0.79
C PHE A 45 12.89 -0.19 0.82
N ASP A 46 13.79 0.58 1.42
CA ASP A 46 15.24 0.29 1.38
C ASP A 46 15.61 -1.07 2.00
N ALA A 47 14.84 -1.51 3.01
CA ALA A 47 15.00 -2.81 3.67
C ALA A 47 14.06 -3.90 3.11
N VAL A 48 13.14 -3.55 2.21
CA VAL A 48 12.12 -4.46 1.69
C VAL A 48 12.71 -5.25 0.52
N ARG A 49 12.77 -6.58 0.66
CA ARG A 49 13.34 -7.48 -0.35
C ARG A 49 12.53 -8.75 -0.48
N GLY A 50 12.52 -9.31 -1.69
CA GLY A 50 11.94 -10.62 -1.97
C GLY A 50 11.52 -10.77 -3.43
N PRO A 51 11.11 -11.98 -3.83
CA PRO A 51 10.74 -12.29 -5.21
C PRO A 51 9.47 -11.58 -5.69
N HIS A 52 8.63 -11.10 -4.78
CA HIS A 52 7.37 -10.38 -5.06
C HIS A 52 7.46 -8.89 -4.75
N LEU A 53 8.67 -8.31 -4.76
CA LEU A 53 8.88 -6.89 -4.47
C LEU A 53 8.04 -5.98 -5.37
N ASP A 54 7.81 -6.39 -6.62
CA ASP A 54 6.97 -5.69 -7.58
C ASP A 54 5.50 -5.64 -7.17
N GLU A 55 4.98 -6.66 -6.48
CA GLU A 55 3.62 -6.67 -5.92
C GLU A 55 3.49 -5.67 -4.76
N ALA A 56 4.54 -5.50 -3.94
CA ALA A 56 4.55 -4.50 -2.88
C ALA A 56 4.56 -3.07 -3.46
N VAL A 57 5.31 -2.83 -4.53
CA VAL A 57 5.30 -1.56 -5.26
C VAL A 57 3.94 -1.34 -5.94
N ALA A 58 3.38 -2.37 -6.57
CA ALA A 58 2.06 -2.32 -7.20
C ALA A 58 0.94 -2.04 -6.19
N LEU A 59 1.06 -2.55 -4.95
CA LEU A 59 0.12 -2.27 -3.88
C LEU A 59 0.09 -0.77 -3.54
N VAL A 60 1.25 -0.15 -3.34
CA VAL A 60 1.34 1.30 -3.08
C VAL A 60 0.81 2.10 -4.27
N GLU A 61 1.20 1.73 -5.49
CA GLU A 61 0.73 2.35 -6.71
C GLU A 61 -0.80 2.30 -6.81
N ARG A 62 -1.39 1.13 -6.62
CA ARG A 62 -2.84 0.90 -6.69
C ARG A 62 -3.59 1.72 -5.64
N LEU A 63 -3.15 1.66 -4.39
CA LEU A 63 -3.75 2.39 -3.28
C LEU A 63 -3.62 3.92 -3.45
N SER A 64 -2.54 4.39 -4.10
CA SER A 64 -2.32 5.82 -4.34
C SER A 64 -3.36 6.45 -5.26
N TYR A 65 -4.03 5.68 -6.12
CA TYR A 65 -5.01 6.21 -7.08
C TYR A 65 -6.35 6.61 -6.46
N TYR A 66 -6.65 6.09 -5.27
CA TYR A 66 -7.92 6.36 -4.60
C TYR A 66 -8.11 7.85 -4.30
N ASN A 67 -9.38 8.29 -4.25
CA ASN A 67 -9.73 9.70 -4.06
C ASN A 67 -9.51 10.19 -2.63
N VAL A 68 -9.48 9.28 -1.67
CA VAL A 68 -9.19 9.58 -0.26
C VAL A 68 -7.76 10.06 -0.04
N VAL A 69 -6.84 9.76 -0.97
CA VAL A 69 -5.45 10.20 -0.90
C VAL A 69 -5.34 11.68 -1.30
N PRO A 70 -4.88 12.57 -0.42
CA PRO A 70 -4.71 13.98 -0.74
C PRO A 70 -3.75 14.20 -1.92
N LEU A 71 -3.98 15.25 -2.73
CA LEU A 71 -3.21 15.48 -3.96
C LEU A 71 -1.69 15.58 -3.73
N ALA A 72 -1.26 16.25 -2.66
CA ALA A 72 0.16 16.37 -2.30
C ALA A 72 0.78 14.98 -2.03
N ARG A 73 0.09 14.15 -1.25
CA ARG A 73 0.52 12.77 -0.94
C ARG A 73 0.52 11.88 -2.18
N LYS A 74 -0.52 11.96 -3.01
CA LYS A 74 -0.59 11.25 -4.31
C LYS A 74 0.62 11.59 -5.20
N LYS A 75 1.08 12.84 -5.22
CA LYS A 75 2.29 13.24 -5.96
C LYS A 75 3.57 12.63 -5.36
N ALA A 76 3.71 12.63 -4.04
CA ALA A 76 4.87 12.03 -3.36
C ALA A 76 4.94 10.51 -3.62
N LEU A 77 3.83 9.80 -3.41
CA LEU A 77 3.73 8.35 -3.65
C LEU A 77 4.01 7.98 -5.10
N LYS A 78 3.53 8.75 -6.08
CA LYS A 78 3.83 8.51 -7.50
C LYS A 78 5.31 8.65 -7.82
N ARG A 79 6.00 9.65 -7.24
CA ARG A 79 7.46 9.80 -7.39
C ARG A 79 8.20 8.62 -6.77
N LEU A 80 7.77 8.18 -5.58
CA LEU A 80 8.32 7.00 -4.92
C LEU A 80 8.15 5.74 -5.80
N VAL A 81 6.95 5.47 -6.27
CA VAL A 81 6.66 4.35 -7.18
C VAL A 81 7.51 4.43 -8.44
N GLN A 82 7.61 5.60 -9.08
CA GLN A 82 8.44 5.79 -10.27
C GLN A 82 9.91 5.46 -9.99
N LYS A 83 10.46 5.93 -8.86
CA LYS A 83 11.83 5.60 -8.43
C LYS A 83 12.01 4.10 -8.21
N LEU A 84 11.03 3.42 -7.59
CA LEU A 84 11.12 1.99 -7.33
C LEU A 84 11.00 1.16 -8.62
N ARG A 85 10.15 1.60 -9.57
CA ARG A 85 9.99 0.94 -10.87
C ARG A 85 11.24 0.99 -11.75
N THR A 86 12.21 1.85 -11.50
CA THR A 86 13.50 1.82 -12.23
C THR A 86 14.40 0.67 -11.82
N VAL A 87 14.22 0.13 -10.60
CA VAL A 87 15.06 -0.94 -10.04
C VAL A 87 14.32 -2.27 -9.89
N VAL A 88 12.99 -2.25 -9.84
CA VAL A 88 12.16 -3.45 -9.73
C VAL A 88 11.64 -3.88 -11.10
N ARG A 89 11.99 -5.11 -11.51
CA ARG A 89 11.39 -5.74 -12.69
C ARG A 89 9.98 -6.23 -12.33
N PRO A 90 8.94 -5.93 -13.13
CA PRO A 90 7.62 -6.52 -12.93
C PRO A 90 7.73 -8.05 -13.00
N ALA A 91 7.26 -8.75 -11.96
CA ALA A 91 7.01 -10.17 -12.07
C ALA A 91 5.75 -10.35 -12.94
N ASP A 92 5.78 -11.35 -13.83
CA ASP A 92 4.73 -11.73 -14.78
C ASP A 92 3.39 -10.97 -14.74
N LYS A 93 3.17 -10.17 -15.81
CA LYS A 93 1.91 -9.55 -16.28
C LYS A 93 0.72 -9.58 -15.30
N GLY A 94 0.77 -8.80 -14.21
CA GLY A 94 -0.34 -8.11 -13.50
C GLY A 94 -1.59 -8.89 -13.04
N THR A 95 -1.77 -10.14 -13.47
CA THR A 95 -3.01 -10.92 -13.34
C THR A 95 -3.12 -11.62 -12.00
N SER A 96 -1.98 -11.95 -11.38
CA SER A 96 -1.94 -12.47 -10.01
C SER A 96 -2.19 -11.35 -8.98
N PHE A 97 -1.53 -10.20 -9.15
CA PHE A 97 -1.71 -9.04 -8.27
C PHE A 97 -3.17 -8.58 -8.22
N GLU A 98 -3.77 -8.24 -9.37
CA GLU A 98 -5.13 -7.68 -9.40
C GLU A 98 -6.16 -8.67 -8.84
N ARG A 99 -6.02 -9.97 -9.17
CA ARG A 99 -6.88 -11.03 -8.63
C ARG A 99 -6.79 -11.12 -7.11
N ASN A 100 -5.58 -11.05 -6.56
CA ASN A 100 -5.38 -11.10 -5.12
C ASN A 100 -5.86 -9.81 -4.44
N PHE A 101 -5.62 -8.65 -5.06
CA PHE A 101 -6.08 -7.37 -4.54
C PHE A 101 -7.60 -7.28 -4.46
N GLN A 102 -8.32 -7.84 -5.44
CA GLN A 102 -9.79 -7.89 -5.44
C GLN A 102 -10.38 -8.54 -4.19
N LYS A 103 -9.69 -9.50 -3.57
CA LYS A 103 -10.15 -10.16 -2.32
C LYS A 103 -10.28 -9.19 -1.15
N TYR A 104 -9.50 -8.11 -1.14
CA TYR A 104 -9.46 -7.15 -0.04
C TYR A 104 -10.35 -5.92 -0.26
N ILE A 105 -10.87 -5.71 -1.48
CA ILE A 105 -11.59 -4.48 -1.83
C ILE A 105 -12.80 -4.24 -0.93
N ALA A 106 -13.61 -5.27 -0.66
CA ALA A 106 -14.80 -5.15 0.17
C ALA A 106 -14.48 -4.65 1.59
N GLU A 107 -13.38 -5.14 2.17
CA GLU A 107 -12.92 -4.77 3.52
C GLU A 107 -12.23 -3.41 3.56
N LEU A 108 -11.63 -3.01 2.43
CA LEU A 108 -10.92 -1.75 2.27
C LEU A 108 -11.85 -0.57 1.93
N GLN A 109 -13.04 -0.83 1.39
CA GLN A 109 -14.01 0.21 0.99
C GLN A 109 -14.51 1.07 2.16
N PRO A 110 -14.93 0.51 3.32
CA PRO A 110 -15.43 1.30 4.44
C PRO A 110 -14.42 2.31 4.98
N LEU A 111 -13.13 1.98 4.87
CA LEU A 111 -12.01 2.81 5.31
C LEU A 111 -11.79 4.05 4.42
N GLN A 112 -12.51 4.18 3.31
CA GLN A 112 -12.40 5.32 2.39
C GLN A 112 -13.52 6.35 2.61
N SER A 113 -14.35 6.16 3.63
CA SER A 113 -15.45 7.06 3.97
C SER A 113 -14.94 8.36 4.60
N ARG A 114 -15.73 9.43 4.46
CA ARG A 114 -15.45 10.73 5.08
C ARG A 114 -15.44 10.65 6.61
N ASP A 115 -16.29 9.79 7.19
CA ASP A 115 -16.38 9.59 8.63
C ASP A 115 -15.12 8.89 9.18
N PHE A 116 -14.61 7.90 8.44
CA PHE A 116 -13.35 7.26 8.78
C PHE A 116 -12.18 8.24 8.64
N GLU A 117 -12.15 9.03 7.56
CA GLU A 117 -11.16 10.08 7.39
C GLU A 117 -11.18 11.09 8.54
N ALA A 118 -12.36 11.53 8.99
CA ALA A 118 -12.49 12.45 10.11
C ALA A 118 -11.94 11.83 11.42
N THR A 119 -12.15 10.53 11.62
CA THR A 119 -11.60 9.78 12.76
C THR A 119 -10.07 9.68 12.70
N MET A 120 -9.49 9.52 11.51
CA MET A 120 -8.03 9.47 11.33
C MET A 120 -7.36 10.84 11.46
N ARG A 121 -8.09 11.94 11.24
CA ARG A 121 -7.59 13.32 11.31
C ARG A 121 -7.82 14.01 12.67
N SER A 122 -8.68 13.47 13.52
CA SER A 122 -8.94 13.93 14.90
C SER A 122 -7.96 13.30 15.88
#